data_AF-A0A519KLI9-F1
#
_entry.id   AF-A0A519KLI9-F1
#
_cell.length_a   1.000
_cell.length_b   1.000
_cell.length_c   1.000
_cell.angle_alpha   90.00
_cell.angle_beta   90.00
_cell.angle_gamma   90.00
#
_symmetry.space_group_name_H-M   'P 1'
#
loop_
_entity.id
_entity.type
_entity.pdbx_description
1 polymer ?
#
loop_
_entity_poly.entity_id
_entity_poly.type
_entity_poly.pdbx_seq_one_letter_code
_entity_poly.pdbx_strand_id
1 'polypeptide(L)' 'MPDHDFRSPRLFVDADLLADAPIKATPEQFNYLVNVLRLTAADGVLLFNGRDGEWLAGLQQPSKKRLSLTPQR' A
#
# COMPACT_ATOMS: atom_id res chain seq x y z
N MET A 1 -0.79 -18.23 13.91
CA MET A 1 0.16 -17.20 14.35
C MET A 1 -0.58 -15.88 14.36
N PRO A 2 -0.34 -14.93 15.28
CA PRO A 2 -0.81 -13.59 15.06
C PRO A 2 0.23 -12.88 14.21
N ASP A 3 0.07 -12.96 12.89
CA ASP A 3 0.81 -12.18 11.90
C ASP A 3 0.32 -10.72 11.92
N HIS A 4 0.26 -10.10 13.11
CA HIS A 4 0.04 -8.66 13.19
C HIS A 4 1.38 -7.99 12.95
N ASP A 5 1.65 -7.71 11.68
CA ASP A 5 2.77 -6.90 11.27
C ASP A 5 2.55 -5.46 11.74
N PHE A 6 2.94 -5.17 12.98
CA PHE A 6 2.95 -3.82 13.56
C PHE A 6 4.04 -2.92 12.92
N ARG A 7 4.54 -3.25 11.72
CA ARG A 7 5.59 -2.53 11.00
C ARG A 7 5.22 -2.19 9.55
N SER A 8 3.94 -2.35 9.17
CA SER A 8 3.44 -1.91 7.87
C SER A 8 3.86 -0.45 7.61
N PRO A 9 4.62 -0.19 6.54
CA PRO A 9 5.13 1.14 6.26
C PRO A 9 3.96 2.08 5.95
N ARG A 10 4.11 3.34 6.36
CA ARG A 10 3.13 4.39 6.06
C ARG A 10 3.47 5.05 4.73
N LEU A 11 2.55 4.97 3.78
CA LEU A 11 2.67 5.57 2.46
C LEU A 11 1.69 6.74 2.34
N PHE A 12 2.24 7.92 2.07
CA PHE A 12 1.43 9.08 1.75
C PHE A 12 0.87 8.96 0.32
N VAL A 13 -0.43 9.19 0.17
CA VAL A 13 -1.09 9.28 -1.14
C VAL A 13 -1.92 10.57 -1.20
N ASP A 14 -1.92 11.22 -2.36
CA ASP A 14 -2.73 12.41 -2.60
C ASP A 14 -4.19 12.07 -2.98
N ALA A 15 -4.41 10.83 -3.42
CA ALA A 15 -5.72 10.32 -3.79
C ALA A 15 -6.65 10.14 -2.57
N ASP A 16 -7.95 10.24 -2.81
CA ASP A 16 -8.95 9.95 -1.79
C ASP A 16 -8.94 8.46 -1.43
N LEU A 17 -8.92 8.19 -0.11
CA LEU A 17 -8.90 6.84 0.42
C LEU A 17 -10.33 6.30 0.48
N LEU A 18 -10.67 5.51 -0.53
CA LEU A 18 -11.97 4.86 -0.64
C LEU A 18 -11.81 3.35 -0.51
N ALA A 19 -12.69 2.72 0.26
CA ALA A 19 -12.72 1.26 0.39
C ALA A 19 -12.85 0.61 -0.99
N ASP A 20 -12.06 -0.43 -1.24
CA ASP A 20 -12.04 -1.20 -2.50
C ASP A 20 -11.65 -0.39 -3.75
N ALA A 21 -11.17 0.86 -3.59
CA ALA A 21 -10.72 1.69 -4.70
C ALA A 21 -9.21 1.50 -4.95
N PRO A 22 -8.79 0.76 -5.99
CA PRO A 22 -7.37 0.49 -6.22
C PRO A 22 -6.62 1.76 -6.63
N ILE A 23 -5.62 2.13 -5.83
CA ILE A 23 -4.71 3.24 -6.08
C ILE A 23 -3.47 2.69 -6.79
N LYS A 24 -3.10 3.29 -7.93
CA LYS A 24 -1.86 2.92 -8.62
C LYS A 24 -0.68 3.54 -7.90
N ALA A 25 0.26 2.70 -7.44
CA ALA A 25 1.51 3.19 -6.89
C ALA A 25 2.32 3.90 -7.99
N THR A 26 2.94 5.02 -7.65
CA THR A 26 3.88 5.69 -8.55
C THR A 26 5.14 4.83 -8.74
N PRO A 27 5.94 5.05 -9.80
CA PRO A 27 7.20 4.31 -9.99
C PRO A 27 8.15 4.43 -8.79
N GLU A 28 8.17 5.58 -8.11
CA GLU A 28 8.97 5.83 -6.92
C GLU A 28 8.48 5.02 -5.73
N GLN A 29 7.16 5.00 -5.50
CA GLN A 29 6.54 4.17 -4.45
C GLN A 29 6.75 2.68 -4.73
N PHE A 30 6.61 2.25 -5.99
CA PHE A 30 6.91 0.88 -6.39
C PHE A 30 8.36 0.51 -6.03
N ASN A 31 9.32 1.37 -6.40
CA ASN A 31 10.73 1.12 -6.11
C ASN A 31 10.99 1.03 -4.60
N TYR A 32 10.42 1.96 -3.82
CA TYR A 32 10.56 1.97 -2.39
C TYR A 32 9.92 0.73 -1.72
N LEU A 33 8.67 0.41 -2.07
CA LEU A 33 7.93 -0.70 -1.46
C LEU A 33 8.51 -2.06 -1.89
N VAL A 34 8.82 -2.25 -3.17
CA VAL A 34 9.21 -3.56 -3.72
C VAL A 34 10.72 -3.77 -3.69
N ASN A 35 11.54 -2.78 -4.04
CA ASN A 35 13.00 -2.99 -4.09
C ASN A 35 13.68 -2.67 -2.76
N VAL A 36 13.28 -1.58 -2.09
CA VAL A 36 13.90 -1.16 -0.82
C VAL A 36 13.34 -1.95 0.36
N LEU A 37 12.01 -1.95 0.52
CA LEU A 37 11.32 -2.62 1.63
C LEU A 37 11.03 -4.10 1.36
N ARG A 38 11.06 -4.53 0.09
CA ARG A 38 10.83 -5.93 -0.33
C ARG A 38 9.46 -6.47 0.05
N LEU A 39 8.45 -5.61 0.04
CA LEU A 39 7.07 -5.99 0.30
C LEU A 39 6.52 -6.86 -0.83
N THR A 40 5.61 -7.78 -0.45
CA THR A 40 4.97 -8.71 -1.38
C THR A 40 3.45 -8.60 -1.28
N ALA A 41 2.71 -9.35 -2.10
CA ALA A 41 1.25 -9.37 -2.02
C ALA A 41 0.70 -10.00 -0.73
N ALA A 42 1.55 -10.67 0.06
CA ALA A 42 1.20 -11.15 1.40
C ALA A 42 1.38 -10.07 2.48
N ASP A 43 1.93 -8.91 2.11
CA ASP A 43 2.21 -7.80 3.01
C ASP A 43 1.13 -6.70 2.88
N GLY A 44 1.09 -5.79 3.85
CA GLY A 44 0.14 -4.68 3.92
C GLY A 44 0.86 -3.34 4.12
N VAL A 45 0.36 -2.29 3.47
CA VAL A 45 0.86 -0.92 3.62
C VAL A 45 -0.23 -0.04 4.24
N LEU A 46 0.14 0.90 5.10
CA LEU A 46 -0.80 1.89 5.64
C LEU A 46 -0.82 3.10 4.72
N LEU A 47 -1.93 3.34 4.04
CA LEU A 47 -2.13 4.54 3.23
C LEU A 47 -2.68 5.67 4.07
N PHE A 48 -2.17 6.88 3.87
CA PHE A 48 -2.72 8.07 4.52
C PHE A 48 -2.65 9.27 3.57
N ASN A 49 -3.63 10.15 3.65
CA ASN A 49 -3.70 11.37 2.82
C ASN A 49 -3.87 12.66 3.65
N GLY A 50 -3.77 12.56 4.98
CA GLY A 50 -3.88 13.69 5.90
C GLY A 50 -5.30 14.22 6.14
N ARG A 51 -6.32 13.70 5.45
CA ARG A 51 -7.73 14.09 5.62
C ARG A 51 -8.66 12.93 6.00
N ASP A 52 -8.46 11.74 5.42
CA ASP A 52 -9.29 10.54 5.64
C ASP A 52 -8.75 9.61 6.73
N GLY A 53 -7.58 9.93 7.30
CA GLY A 53 -6.89 9.11 8.28
C GLY A 53 -5.94 8.10 7.65
N GLU A 54 -5.70 7.01 8.37
CA GLU A 54 -4.80 5.91 7.97
C GLU A 54 -5.63 4.66 7.65
N TRP A 55 -5.39 4.06 6.50
CA TRP A 55 -6.13 2.92 5.98
C TRP A 55 -5.17 1.78 5.65
N LEU A 56 -5.50 0.56 6.03
CA LEU A 56 -4.72 -0.59 5.60
C LEU A 56 -4.99 -0.83 4.11
N ALA A 57 -3.94 -1.11 3.33
CA ALA A 57 -4.09 -1.47 1.94
C ALA A 57 -3.28 -2.72 1.61
N GLY A 58 -3.94 -3.63 0.89
CA GLY A 58 -3.29 -4.80 0.32
C GLY A 58 -2.47 -4.43 -0.90
N LEU A 59 -1.29 -5.04 -1.03
CA LEU A 59 -0.44 -4.91 -2.21
C LEU A 59 -0.88 -5.91 -3.29
N GLN A 60 -1.20 -5.42 -4.48
CA GLN A 60 -1.46 -6.25 -5.66
C GLN A 60 -0.46 -5.91 -6.75
N GLN A 61 0.29 -6.91 -7.23
CA GLN A 61 1.26 -6.73 -8.32
C GLN A 61 0.69 -7.29 -9.63
N PRO A 62 -0.07 -6.52 -10.42
CA PRO A 62 -0.61 -7.00 -11.69
C PRO A 62 0.49 -7.24 -12.75
N SER A 63 1.70 -6.72 -12.56
CA SER A 63 2.86 -6.96 -13.43
C SER A 63 4.17 -6.72 -12.68
N LYS A 64 5.29 -7.24 -13.19
CA LYS A 64 6.65 -7.08 -12.63
C LYS A 64 7.13 -5.65 -12.33
N LYS A 65 6.44 -4.62 -12.83
CA LYS A 65 6.77 -3.19 -12.67
C LYS A 65 5.58 -2.33 -12.23
N ARG A 66 4.47 -2.95 -11.83
CA ARG A 66 3.25 -2.22 -11.44
C ARG A 66 2.77 -2.76 -10.10
N LEU A 67 2.44 -1.83 -9.21
CA LEU A 67 1.85 -2.11 -7.91
C LEU A 67 0.53 -1.33 -7.81
N SER A 68 -0.49 -2.01 -7.35
CA SER A 68 -1.82 -1.48 -7.05
C SER A 68 -2.07 -1.70 -5.57
N LEU A 69 -2.56 -0.66 -4.92
CA LEU A 69 -2.78 -0.61 -3.48
C LEU A 69 -4.28 -0.52 -3.29
N THR A 70 -4.89 -1.55 -2.72
CA THR A 70 -6.34 -1.61 -2.55
C THR A 70 -6.66 -1.34 -1.08
N PRO A 71 -7.24 -0.18 -0.74
CA PRO A 71 -7.59 0.17 0.63
C PRO A 71 -8.70 -0.73 1.15
N GLN A 72 -8.48 -1.31 2.33
CA GLN A 72 -9.39 -2.17 3.08
C GLN A 72 -9.45 -1.59 4.49
N ARG A 73 -10.55 -0.89 4.81
CA ARG A 73 -10.73 -0.14 6.05
C ARG A 73 -10.60 -1.00 7.31
#